data_AF-A0A949NB20-F1
#
_entry.id   AF-A0A949NB20-F1
#
_cell.length_a   1.000
_cell.length_b   1.000
_cell.length_c   1.000
_cell.angle_alpha   90.00
_cell.angle_beta   90.00
_cell.angle_gamma   90.00
#
_symmetry.space_group_name_H-M   'P 1'
#
loop_
_entity.id
_entity.type
_entity.pdbx_description
1 polymer ?
#
loop_
_entity_poly.entity_id
_entity_poly.type
_entity_poly.pdbx_seq_one_letter_code
_entity_poly.pdbx_strand_id
1 'polypeptide(L)' 'MQSKAMEDILAQVENRYEAIRVLAKEARRVNTIIKMSPEEIEEKPTTIAINRMIEGKVKYYYEEPEAE' A
#
# COMPACT_ATOMS: atom_id res chain seq x y z
N MET A 1 -12.41 11.16 -10.76
CA MET A 1 -11.42 11.12 -9.65
C MET A 1 -10.82 9.73 -9.40
N GLN A 2 -11.52 8.61 -9.66
CA GLN A 2 -10.95 7.27 -9.40
C GLN A 2 -9.87 6.79 -10.40
N SER A 3 -9.73 7.39 -11.59
CA SER A 3 -8.79 6.89 -12.62
C SER A 3 -7.32 7.20 -12.32
N LYS A 4 -6.99 8.46 -11.97
CA LYS A 4 -5.60 8.90 -11.83
C LYS A 4 -4.82 8.19 -10.73
N ALA A 5 -5.42 8.03 -9.55
CA ALA A 5 -4.74 7.34 -8.44
C ALA A 5 -4.41 5.88 -8.77
N MET A 6 -5.29 5.20 -9.53
CA MET A 6 -5.02 3.83 -9.97
C MET A 6 -3.94 3.79 -11.06
N GLU A 7 -3.91 4.76 -11.98
CA GLU A 7 -2.82 4.89 -12.97
C GLU A 7 -1.46 5.08 -12.28
N ASP A 8 -1.38 5.96 -11.28
CA ASP A 8 -0.16 6.22 -10.51
C ASP A 8 0.29 4.97 -9.72
N ILE A 9 -0.66 4.20 -9.16
CA ILE A 9 -0.37 2.92 -8.49
C ILE A 9 0.14 1.88 -9.50
N LEU A 10 -0.48 1.78 -10.67
CA LEU A 10 -0.09 0.82 -11.69
C LEU A 10 1.26 1.13 -12.34
N ALA A 11 1.71 2.38 -12.28
CA ALA A 11 3.08 2.76 -12.62
C ALA A 11 4.13 2.21 -11.63
N GLN A 12 3.71 1.81 -10.42
CA GLN A 12 4.58 1.17 -9.41
C GLN A 12 4.43 -0.35 -9.40
N VAL A 13 3.20 -0.87 -9.56
CA VAL A 13 2.89 -2.31 -9.60
C VAL A 13 2.06 -2.60 -10.84
N GLU A 14 2.66 -3.21 -11.84
CA GLU A 14 2.03 -3.41 -13.16
C GLU A 14 0.72 -4.23 -13.09
N ASN A 15 0.62 -5.14 -12.12
CA ASN A 15 -0.57 -5.95 -11.91
C ASN A 15 -1.53 -5.30 -10.90
N ARG A 16 -2.76 -4.99 -11.35
CA ARG A 16 -3.80 -4.40 -10.49
C ARG A 16 -4.13 -5.21 -9.25
N TYR A 17 -4.26 -6.52 -9.36
CA TYR A 17 -4.63 -7.37 -8.23
C TYR A 17 -3.48 -7.50 -7.24
N GLU A 18 -2.24 -7.55 -7.73
CA GLU A 18 -1.06 -7.48 -6.89
C GLU A 18 -0.96 -6.15 -6.16
N ALA A 19 -1.20 -5.04 -6.86
CA ALA A 19 -1.23 -3.70 -6.25
C ALA A 19 -2.20 -3.63 -5.08
N ILE A 20 -3.40 -4.24 -5.22
CA ILE A 20 -4.37 -4.34 -4.11
C ILE A 20 -3.82 -5.19 -2.95
N ARG A 21 -3.12 -6.31 -3.22
CA ARG A 21 -2.50 -7.12 -2.16
C ARG A 21 -1.39 -6.34 -1.43
N VAL A 22 -0.55 -5.61 -2.16
CA VAL A 22 0.51 -4.77 -1.59
C VAL A 22 -0.09 -3.66 -0.73
N LEU A 23 -1.07 -2.92 -1.25
CA LEU A 23 -1.77 -1.87 -0.52
C LEU A 23 -2.47 -2.38 0.74
N ALA A 24 -3.08 -3.57 0.68
CA ALA A 24 -3.71 -4.18 1.85
C ALA A 24 -2.68 -4.54 2.94
N LYS A 25 -1.51 -5.07 2.56
CA LYS A 25 -0.40 -5.34 3.49
C LYS A 25 0.12 -4.05 4.11
N GLU A 26 0.33 -3.01 3.30
CA GLU A 26 0.79 -1.71 3.78
C GLU A 26 -0.22 -1.03 4.70
N ALA A 27 -1.51 -1.05 4.37
CA ALA A 27 -2.57 -0.50 5.22
C ALA A 27 -2.62 -1.20 6.59
N ARG A 28 -2.39 -2.53 6.65
CA ARG A 28 -2.26 -3.25 7.93
C ARG A 28 -1.05 -2.78 8.71
N ARG A 29 0.10 -2.59 8.06
CA ARG A 29 1.33 -2.08 8.70
C ARG A 29 1.13 -0.68 9.26
N VAL A 30 0.54 0.23 8.47
CA VAL A 30 0.19 1.60 8.88
C VAL A 30 -0.76 1.58 10.07
N ASN A 31 -1.80 0.74 10.05
CA ASN A 31 -2.74 0.61 11.16
C ASN A 31 -2.05 0.16 12.46
N THR A 32 -1.10 -0.77 12.37
CA THR A 32 -0.29 -1.17 13.53
C THR A 32 0.51 0.01 14.08
N ILE A 33 1.14 0.81 13.21
CA ILE A 33 1.90 2.00 13.62
C ILE A 33 0.99 3.03 14.28
N ILE A 34 -0.18 3.32 13.70
CA ILE A 34 -1.15 4.27 14.27
C ILE A 34 -1.56 3.84 15.68
N LYS A 35 -1.85 2.55 15.88
CA LYS A 35 -2.24 2.02 17.20
C LYS A 35 -1.13 2.10 18.25
N MET A 36 0.14 2.13 17.83
CA MET A 36 1.29 2.26 18.71
C MET A 36 1.71 3.73 18.92
N SER A 37 1.14 4.65 18.14
CA SER A 37 1.43 6.06 18.25
C SER A 37 0.82 6.64 19.54
N PRO A 38 1.54 7.50 20.28
CA PRO A 38 0.95 8.26 21.37
C PRO A 38 0.04 9.40 20.87
N GLU A 39 0.11 9.72 19.57
CA GLU A 39 -0.67 10.78 18.93
C GLU A 39 -1.89 10.19 18.20
N GLU A 40 -3.00 10.94 18.21
CA GLU A 40 -4.19 10.61 17.45
C GLU A 40 -4.00 10.96 15.96
N ILE A 41 -4.09 9.94 15.10
CA ILE A 41 -3.97 10.09 13.65
C ILE A 41 -5.35 9.92 13.04
N GLU A 42 -5.91 11.01 12.50
CA GLU A 42 -7.26 11.02 11.91
C GLU A 42 -7.33 10.32 10.53
N GLU A 43 -6.23 10.28 9.80
CA GLU A 43 -6.23 9.76 8.44
C GLU A 43 -6.35 8.22 8.41
N LYS A 44 -7.25 7.72 7.55
CA LYS A 44 -7.50 6.27 7.44
C LYS A 44 -6.22 5.55 6.97
N PRO A 45 -5.90 4.37 7.53
CA PRO A 45 -4.71 3.60 7.15
C PRO A 45 -4.62 3.30 5.65
N THR A 46 -5.76 3.09 4.99
CA THR A 46 -5.85 2.83 3.54
C THR A 46 -5.49 4.07 2.71
N THR A 47 -5.86 5.26 3.18
CA THR A 47 -5.52 6.52 2.48
C THR A 47 -4.02 6.78 2.57
N ILE A 48 -3.45 6.63 3.77
CA ILE A 48 -2.00 6.72 3.97
C ILE A 48 -1.26 5.69 3.11
N ALA A 49 -1.73 4.44 3.03
CA ALA A 49 -1.11 3.40 2.21
C ALA A 49 -1.12 3.75 0.71
N ILE A 50 -2.23 4.27 0.19
CA ILE A 50 -2.33 4.74 -1.20
C ILE A 50 -1.34 5.88 -1.47
N ASN A 51 -1.31 6.89 -0.60
CA ASN A 51 -0.41 8.04 -0.75
C ASN A 51 1.06 7.59 -0.72
N ARG A 52 1.42 6.72 0.23
CA ARG A 52 2.78 6.16 0.32
C ARG A 52 3.16 5.36 -0.92
N MET A 53 2.23 4.63 -1.53
CA MET A 53 2.48 3.90 -2.77
C MET A 53 2.75 4.86 -3.94
N ILE A 54 1.89 5.87 -4.11
CA ILE A 54 2.06 6.89 -5.17
C ILE A 54 3.38 7.66 -5.00
N GLU A 55 3.79 7.91 -3.76
CA GLU A 55 5.06 8.56 -3.44
C GLU A 55 6.30 7.65 -3.56
N GLY A 56 6.14 6.38 -3.93
CA GLY A 56 7.25 5.42 -4.03
C GLY A 56 7.85 5.00 -2.67
N LYS A 57 7.12 5.20 -1.56
CA LYS A 57 7.56 4.86 -0.20
C LYS A 57 7.25 3.41 0.21
N VAL A 58 6.60 2.64 -0.67
CA VAL A 58 6.27 1.23 -0.45
C VAL A 58 7.16 0.38 -1.34
N LYS A 59 8.09 -0.35 -0.74
CA LYS A 59 8.91 -1.34 -1.46
C LYS A 59 8.18 -2.68 -1.43
N TYR A 60 8.09 -3.34 -2.58
CA TYR A 60 7.58 -4.70 -2.70
C TYR A 60 8.52 -5.54 -3.55
N TYR A 61 8.53 -6.84 -3.31
CA TYR A 61 9.23 -7.82 -4.12
C TYR A 61 8.30 -9.02 -4.30
N TYR A 62 8.34 -9.61 -5.49
CA TYR A 62 7.69 -10.87 -5.74
C TYR A 62 8.66 -11.99 -5.32
N GLU A 63 8.20 -12.88 -4.46
CA GLU A 63 8.91 -14.11 -4.14
C GLU A 63 8.22 -15.21 -4.93
N GLU A 64 8.93 -15.81 -5.88
CA GLU A 64 8.41 -16.97 -6.59
C GLU A 64 8.19 -18.08 -5.56
N PRO A 65 7.00 -18.70 -5.50
CA PRO A 65 6.80 -19.83 -4.61
C PRO A 65 7.79 -20.92 -5.03
N GLU A 66 8.57 -21.43 -4.07
CA GLU A 66 9.42 -22.60 -4.30
C GLU A 66 8.54 -23.68 -4.93
N ALA A 67 8.94 -24.13 -6.12
CA ALA A 67 8.26 -25.23 -6.78
C ALA A 67 8.46 -26.48 -5.92
N GLU A 68 7.40 -26.88 -5.20
CA GLU A 68 7.34 -28.16 -4.46
C GLU A 68 7.51 -29.38 -5.38
#